data_AF-A0A7W0J940-F1
#
_entry.id   AF-A0A7W0J940-F1
#
_cell.length_a   1.000
_cell.length_b   1.000
_cell.length_c   1.000
_cell.angle_alpha   90.00
_cell.angle_beta   90.00
_cell.angle_gamma   90.00
#
_symmetry.space_group_name_H-M   'P 1'
#
loop_
_entity.id
_entity.type
_entity.pdbx_description
1 polymer ?
#
loop_
_entity_poly.entity_id
_entity_poly.type
_entity_poly.pdbx_seq_one_letter_code
_entity_poly.pdbx_strand_id
1 'polypeptide(L)'
;YIDAHGCQVISVKHPKLNLPVGTLQDFLDLWMKKGQATEIDYVHGDEALYSLSTQPANVGFYLAGMPKSDLFKTVIMDGSLPRKTFSMGEAHEKRFYFEARRIS
;
A
#
# COMPACT_ATOMS: atom_id res chain seq x y z
N TYR A 1 3.62 10.37 -6.85
CA TYR A 1 4.74 9.81 -6.09
C TYR A 1 5.47 10.94 -5.40
N ILE A 2 6.20 10.62 -4.35
CA ILE A 2 6.95 11.57 -3.51
C ILE A 2 8.41 11.14 -3.56
N ASP A 3 9.31 12.08 -3.77
CA ASP A 3 10.75 11.88 -3.70
C ASP A 3 11.43 13.07 -3.00
N ALA A 4 12.77 13.10 -2.98
CA ALA A 4 13.54 14.21 -2.41
C ALA A 4 13.30 15.58 -3.09
N HIS A 5 12.69 15.61 -4.28
CA HIS A 5 12.36 16.83 -5.02
C HIS A 5 10.91 17.29 -4.79
N GLY A 6 10.09 16.50 -4.09
CA GLY A 6 8.74 16.85 -3.67
C GLY A 6 7.67 15.89 -4.20
N CYS A 7 6.47 16.43 -4.42
CA CYS A 7 5.29 15.64 -4.76
C CYS A 7 4.91 15.79 -6.24
N GLN A 8 4.67 14.66 -6.91
CA GLN A 8 4.18 14.61 -8.28
C GLN A 8 2.95 13.72 -8.43
N VAL A 9 2.07 14.02 -9.38
CA VAL A 9 0.89 13.19 -9.68
C VAL A 9 1.15 12.34 -10.91
N ILE A 10 0.90 11.03 -10.80
CA ILE A 10 0.92 10.10 -11.93
C ILE A 10 -0.51 9.68 -12.23
N SER A 11 -0.89 9.68 -13.51
CA SER A 11 -2.18 9.20 -13.97
C SER A 11 -2.00 8.10 -15.02
N VAL A 12 -2.69 6.98 -14.83
CA VAL A 12 -2.69 5.84 -15.78
C VAL A 12 -3.97 5.88 -16.59
N LYS A 13 -3.86 6.11 -17.90
CA LYS A 13 -5.04 6.27 -18.79
C LYS A 13 -5.82 4.98 -19.06
N HIS A 14 -5.14 3.83 -19.04
CA HIS A 14 -5.73 2.52 -19.34
C HIS A 14 -5.29 1.48 -18.30
N PRO A 15 -5.80 1.56 -17.06
CA PRO A 15 -5.47 0.59 -16.03
C PRO A 15 -6.06 -0.78 -16.39
N LYS A 16 -5.27 -1.83 -16.21
CA LYS A 16 -5.73 -3.22 -16.42
C LYS A 16 -6.57 -3.73 -15.24
N LEU A 17 -6.34 -3.17 -14.05
CA LEU A 17 -6.99 -3.54 -12.81
C LEU A 17 -7.89 -2.39 -12.34
N ASN A 18 -9.02 -2.74 -11.73
CA ASN A 18 -9.99 -1.75 -11.26
C ASN A 18 -9.44 -0.87 -10.13
N LEU A 19 -8.47 -1.39 -9.37
CA LEU A 19 -7.83 -0.64 -8.30
C LEU A 19 -6.51 -0.01 -8.73
N PRO A 20 -6.27 1.28 -8.39
CA PRO A 20 -4.98 1.93 -8.58
C PRO A 20 -3.83 1.15 -7.92
N VAL A 21 -4.07 0.59 -6.74
CA VAL A 21 -3.06 -0.22 -6.02
C VAL A 21 -2.70 -1.49 -6.76
N GLY A 22 -3.65 -2.17 -7.40
CA GLY A 22 -3.36 -3.35 -8.20
C GLY A 22 -2.47 -2.99 -9.39
N THR A 23 -2.84 -1.93 -10.13
CA THR A 23 -2.04 -1.45 -11.27
C THR A 23 -0.63 -1.05 -10.84
N LEU A 24 -0.47 -0.42 -9.67
CA LEU A 24 0.83 -0.07 -9.12
C LEU A 24 1.62 -1.31 -8.68
N GLN A 25 0.96 -2.29 -8.03
CA GLN A 25 1.61 -3.50 -7.52
C GLN A 25 2.21 -4.32 -8.66
N ASP A 26 1.49 -4.50 -9.77
CA ASP A 26 2.01 -5.22 -10.94
C ASP A 26 3.31 -4.59 -11.46
N PHE A 27 3.36 -3.26 -11.46
CA PHE A 27 4.56 -2.51 -11.85
C PHE A 27 5.70 -2.68 -10.85
N LEU A 28 5.41 -2.57 -9.55
CA LEU A 28 6.39 -2.74 -8.48
C LEU A 28 6.99 -4.15 -8.46
N ASP A 29 6.18 -5.19 -8.67
CA ASP A 29 6.64 -6.57 -8.72
C ASP A 29 7.61 -6.79 -9.88
N LEU A 30 7.34 -6.20 -11.04
CA LEU A 30 8.26 -6.22 -12.19
C LEU A 30 9.53 -5.41 -11.92
N TRP A 31 9.42 -4.26 -11.24
CA TRP A 31 10.55 -3.44 -10.84
C TRP A 31 11.50 -4.22 -9.92
N MET A 32 10.95 -4.88 -8.89
CA MET A 32 11.70 -5.71 -7.94
C MET A 32 12.38 -6.89 -8.63
N LYS A 33 11.68 -7.59 -9.53
CA LYS A 33 12.28 -8.71 -10.29
C LYS A 33 13.46 -8.31 -11.15
N LYS A 34 13.51 -7.04 -11.60
CA LYS A 34 14.64 -6.49 -12.36
C LYS A 34 15.80 -6.04 -11.47
N GLY A 35 15.69 -6.16 -10.15
CA GLY A 35 16.72 -5.73 -9.20
C GLY A 35 16.93 -4.22 -9.16
N GLN A 36 15.94 -3.44 -9.62
CA GLN A 36 16.03 -1.97 -9.69
C GLN A 36 15.60 -1.30 -8.36
N ALA A 37 15.22 -2.09 -7.35
CA ALA A 37 14.93 -1.65 -5.99
C ALA A 37 15.31 -2.76 -5.02
N THR A 38 15.76 -2.38 -3.82
CA THR A 38 16.26 -3.31 -2.80
C THR A 38 15.12 -3.93 -2.00
N GLU A 39 14.12 -3.14 -1.63
CA GLU A 39 12.98 -3.57 -0.85
C GLU A 39 11.76 -2.68 -1.08
N ILE A 40 10.58 -3.15 -0.66
CA ILE A 40 9.33 -2.38 -0.63
C ILE A 40 8.78 -2.47 0.80
N ASP A 41 8.60 -1.32 1.42
CA ASP A 41 7.95 -1.21 2.72
C ASP A 41 6.54 -0.60 2.59
N TYR A 42 5.64 -1.04 3.48
CA TYR A 42 4.24 -0.60 3.53
C TYR A 42 4.02 0.17 4.82
N VAL A 43 4.09 1.49 4.71
CA VAL A 43 3.95 2.41 5.84
C VAL A 43 2.52 2.92 5.98
N HIS A 44 2.11 3.18 7.22
CA HIS A 44 0.78 3.70 7.53
C HIS A 44 0.89 5.15 7.99
N GLY A 45 0.06 6.02 7.42
CA GLY A 45 0.00 7.45 7.74
C GLY A 45 0.83 8.32 6.78
N ASP A 46 0.25 9.48 6.46
CA ASP A 46 0.76 10.40 5.44
C ASP A 46 2.10 11.02 5.85
N GLU A 47 2.27 11.35 7.13
CA GLU A 47 3.52 11.88 7.70
C GLU A 47 4.69 10.91 7.58
N ALA A 48 4.47 9.63 7.92
CA ALA A 48 5.50 8.61 7.83
C ALA A 48 5.91 8.37 6.37
N LEU A 49 4.92 8.30 5.46
CA LEU A 49 5.17 8.20 4.04
C LEU A 49 6.00 9.39 3.55
N TYR A 50 5.59 10.62 3.83
CA TYR A 50 6.29 11.81 3.36
C TYR A 50 7.72 11.89 3.89
N SER A 51 7.91 11.69 5.20
CA SER A 51 9.22 11.74 5.85
C SER A 51 10.20 10.71 5.28
N LEU A 52 9.76 9.47 5.07
CA LEU A 52 10.61 8.42 4.50
C LEU A 52 10.89 8.61 3.00
N SER A 53 9.91 9.10 2.25
CA SER A 53 10.00 9.28 0.80
C SER A 53 10.91 10.42 0.38
N THR A 54 11.04 11.45 1.22
CA THR A 54 11.90 12.61 0.95
C THR A 54 13.38 12.33 1.24
N GLN A 55 13.71 11.18 1.83
CA GLN A 55 15.09 10.77 2.04
C GLN A 55 15.78 10.42 0.71
N PRO A 56 17.09 10.62 0.58
CA PRO A 56 17.84 10.22 -0.61
C PRO A 56 17.67 8.73 -0.92
N ALA A 57 17.56 8.40 -2.20
CA ALA A 57 17.35 7.04 -2.72
C ALA A 57 16.01 6.37 -2.34
N ASN A 58 15.08 7.10 -1.74
CA ASN A 58 13.73 6.61 -1.45
C ASN A 58 12.71 7.22 -2.41
N VAL A 59 11.60 6.50 -2.57
CA VAL A 59 10.42 6.98 -3.30
C VAL A 59 9.17 6.44 -2.63
N GLY A 60 8.15 7.28 -2.50
CA GLY A 60 6.85 6.91 -1.94
C GLY A 60 5.71 7.04 -2.93
N PHE A 61 4.73 6.16 -2.79
CA PHE A 61 3.49 6.23 -3.54
C PHE A 61 2.34 6.50 -2.60
N TYR A 62 1.80 7.72 -2.68
CA TYR A 62 0.52 8.05 -2.06
C TYR A 62 -0.61 7.66 -2.99
N LEU A 63 -1.49 6.79 -2.52
CA LEU A 63 -2.71 6.40 -3.21
C LEU A 63 -3.88 7.04 -2.48
N ALA A 64 -4.73 7.78 -3.20
CA ALA A 64 -5.94 8.33 -2.62
C ALA A 64 -6.78 7.20 -2.01
N GLY A 65 -7.16 7.36 -0.74
CA GLY A 65 -7.88 6.35 0.02
C GLY A 65 -9.11 5.85 -0.74
N MET A 66 -9.27 4.53 -0.77
CA MET A 66 -10.41 3.89 -1.43
C MET A 66 -11.63 3.90 -0.50
N PRO A 67 -12.83 4.25 -0.99
CA PRO A 67 -14.04 4.06 -0.20
C PRO A 67 -14.23 2.57 0.10
N LYS A 68 -14.57 2.23 1.35
CA LYS A 68 -14.74 0.84 1.84
C LYS A 68 -15.64 -0.04 0.93
N SER A 69 -16.53 0.57 0.15
CA SER A 69 -17.41 -0.11 -0.82
C SER A 69 -16.65 -0.80 -1.97
N ASP A 70 -15.49 -0.27 -2.37
CA ASP A 70 -14.70 -0.80 -3.49
C ASP A 70 -13.76 -1.93 -3.04
N LEU A 71 -13.52 -2.03 -1.72
CA LEU A 71 -12.83 -3.15 -1.09
C LEU A 71 -13.55 -4.48 -1.36
N PHE A 72 -14.87 -4.52 -1.14
CA PHE A 72 -15.67 -5.74 -1.29
C PHE A 72 -15.82 -6.16 -2.75
N LYS A 73 -15.98 -5.20 -3.67
CA LYS A 73 -16.07 -5.49 -5.11
C LYS A 73 -14.78 -6.11 -5.66
N THR A 74 -13.63 -5.67 -5.15
CA THR A 74 -12.31 -6.20 -5.56
C THR A 74 -12.10 -7.63 -5.08
N VAL A 75 -12.47 -7.96 -3.84
CA VAL A 75 -12.40 -9.35 -3.34
C VAL A 75 -13.29 -10.28 -4.17
N ILE A 76 -14.45 -9.79 -4.60
CA ILE A 76 -15.39 -10.56 -5.42
C ILE A 76 -14.87 -10.78 -6.85
N MET A 77 -14.17 -9.80 -7.44
CA MET A 77 -13.71 -9.86 -8.84
C MET A 77 -12.29 -10.41 -9.02
N ASP A 78 -11.35 -10.03 -8.16
CA ASP A 78 -9.90 -10.31 -8.31
C ASP A 78 -9.38 -11.35 -7.29
N GLY A 79 -10.26 -11.88 -6.42
CA GLY A 79 -9.92 -12.92 -5.46
C GLY A 79 -9.25 -12.38 -4.19
N SER A 80 -8.02 -12.82 -3.88
CA SER A 80 -7.35 -12.42 -2.62
C SER A 80 -7.01 -10.92 -2.63
N LEU A 81 -7.28 -10.24 -1.51
CA LEU A 81 -6.76 -8.88 -1.28
C LEU A 81 -5.24 -8.87 -1.50
N PRO A 82 -4.68 -7.86 -2.20
CA PRO A 82 -3.24 -7.73 -2.31
C PRO A 82 -2.64 -7.67 -0.90
N ARG A 83 -1.47 -8.31 -0.73
CA ARG A 83 -0.84 -8.46 0.59
C ARG A 83 -0.70 -7.08 1.24
N LYS A 84 -1.28 -6.93 2.43
CA LYS A 84 -1.18 -5.73 3.29
C LYS A 84 -1.67 -4.42 2.64
N THR A 85 -2.66 -4.47 1.76
CA THR A 85 -3.22 -3.25 1.13
C THR A 85 -4.10 -2.42 2.07
N PHE A 86 -4.53 -2.97 3.20
CA PHE A 86 -5.42 -2.29 4.14
C PHE A 86 -4.97 -2.48 5.59
N SER A 87 -4.83 -1.36 6.28
CA SER A 87 -4.85 -1.31 7.74
C SER A 87 -6.31 -1.17 8.17
N MET A 88 -6.86 -2.19 8.84
CA MET A 88 -8.21 -2.11 9.39
C MET A 88 -8.12 -1.44 10.77
N GLY A 89 -8.50 -0.17 10.85
CA GLY A 89 -8.47 0.65 12.07
C GLY A 89 -7.14 1.36 12.31
N GLU A 90 -7.23 2.51 12.99
CA GLU A 90 -6.10 3.32 13.43
C GLU A 90 -5.21 2.51 14.40
N ALA A 91 -3.90 2.79 14.46
CA ALA A 91 -2.99 2.07 15.37
C ALA A 91 -3.39 2.16 16.86
N HIS A 92 -4.22 3.15 17.22
CA HIS A 92 -4.79 3.28 18.56
C HIS A 92 -5.95 2.29 18.83
N GLU A 93 -6.67 1.85 17.81
CA GLU A 93 -7.81 0.93 17.89
C GLU A 93 -7.36 -0.54 17.97
N LYS A 94 -6.11 -0.84 17.63
CA LYS A 94 -5.51 -2.19 17.66
C LYS A 94 -4.83 -2.56 18.98
N ARG A 95 -4.96 -1.72 20.00
CA ARG A 95 -4.41 -2.03 21.32
C ARG A 95 -5.39 -3.02 21.97
N PHE A 96 -4.86 -4.13 22.45
CA PHE A 96 -5.56 -5.18 23.22
C PHE A 96 -6.31 -6.24 22.40
N TYR A 97 -5.57 -7.15 21.77
CA TYR A 97 -6.04 -8.52 21.57
C TYR A 97 -5.10 -9.46 22.33
N PHE A 98 -5.62 -10.07 23.40
CA PHE A 98 -4.90 -11.10 24.17
C PHE A 98 -5.67 -12.40 23.97
N GLU A 99 -5.22 -13.24 23.04
CA GLU A 99 -5.79 -14.57 22.86
C GLU A 99 -4.86 -15.58 23.54
N ALA A 100 -5.24 -16.02 24.74
CA ALA A 100 -4.53 -17.06 25.47
C ALA A 100 -5.33 -18.37 25.38
N ARG A 101 -4.72 -19.42 24.82
CA ARG A 101 -5.27 -20.78 24.86
C ARG A 101 -4.89 -21.42 26.19
N ARG A 102 -5.88 -21.70 27.04
CA ARG A 102 -5.68 -22.53 28.23
C ARG A 102 -5.27 -23.93 27.80
N ILE A 103 -4.08 -24.37 28.21
CA ILE A 103 -3.69 -25.77 28.15
C ILE A 103 -4.19 -26.40 29.46
N SER A 104 -5.07 -27.39 29.34
CA SER A 104 -5.50 -28.28 30.42
C SER A 104 -5.12 -29.70 30.03
#